data_AF-A0A8J7DCS7-F1
#
_entry.id   AF-A0A8J7DCS7-F1
#
_cell.length_a   1.000
_cell.length_b   1.000
_cell.length_c   1.000
_cell.angle_alpha   90.00
_cell.angle_beta   90.00
_cell.angle_gamma   90.00
#
_symmetry.space_group_name_H-M   'P 1'
#
loop_
_entity.id
_entity.type
_entity.pdbx_description
1 polymer ?
#
loop_
_entity_poly.entity_id
_entity_poly.type
_entity_poly.pdbx_seq_one_letter_code
_entity_poly.pdbx_strand_id
1 'polypeptide(L)'
;MKPNPKYQKASFVPRSILQTLEKLKQALEPNAEHKVVEEFRASRQRTISSLRYLLILFIVPFLVNNLFKTFVIQPLIYKFWSQEPSKTFLNSSQEERALTELKRFERKIKFEVLLVKAPELSSNIVEQKVKDEAIALSRKYKTESIDAAANVFADILSLLSFIILCVFGNQQLTTIQLFSTDLIYGLSDSAKAFFIILATDIFVGYHSTYGWEIILENTSKHFGLPENKSLISLFIAIVPVVMDTIFKYWIFRYVNRSFPSAVATYHSMNE
;
A
#
# COMPACT_ATOMS: atom_id res chain seq x y z
N MET A 1 8.80 66.20 4.17
CA MET A 1 7.43 65.93 3.67
C MET A 1 6.99 64.57 4.19
N LYS A 2 6.02 64.53 5.12
CA LYS A 2 5.42 63.29 5.63
C LYS A 2 4.35 62.81 4.64
N PRO A 3 4.23 61.50 4.34
CA PRO A 3 3.13 61.01 3.52
C PRO A 3 1.84 61.01 4.34
N ASN A 4 0.78 61.53 3.73
CA ASN A 4 -0.57 61.66 4.26
C ASN A 4 -1.22 60.26 4.39
N PRO A 5 -1.79 59.85 5.53
CA PRO A 5 -2.48 58.57 5.63
C PRO A 5 -3.79 58.65 4.83
N LYS A 6 -3.92 57.81 3.80
CA LYS A 6 -5.18 57.61 3.08
C LYS A 6 -6.20 57.00 4.05
N TYR A 7 -7.20 57.79 4.42
CA TYR A 7 -8.39 57.32 5.10
C TYR A 7 -9.06 56.21 4.28
N GLN A 8 -8.93 54.96 4.72
CA GLN A 8 -9.83 53.90 4.31
C GLN A 8 -11.22 54.22 4.87
N LYS A 9 -12.17 54.52 3.99
CA LYS A 9 -13.58 54.62 4.37
C LYS A 9 -13.99 53.31 5.03
N ALA A 10 -14.39 53.38 6.29
CA ALA A 10 -15.04 52.28 6.98
C ALA A 10 -16.33 51.93 6.22
N SER A 11 -16.30 50.86 5.43
CA SER A 11 -17.53 50.28 4.89
C SER A 11 -18.27 49.64 6.06
N PHE A 12 -19.38 50.26 6.46
CA PHE A 12 -20.22 49.87 7.60
C PHE A 12 -21.02 48.57 7.35
N VAL A 13 -20.80 47.93 6.19
CA VAL A 13 -21.51 46.71 5.80
C VAL A 13 -20.53 45.52 5.90
N PRO A 14 -20.76 44.57 6.81
CA PRO A 14 -20.01 43.33 6.88
C PRO A 14 -20.03 42.62 5.52
N ARG A 15 -18.86 42.10 5.09
CA ARG A 15 -18.76 41.31 3.84
C ARG A 15 -19.76 40.15 3.78
N SER A 16 -20.17 39.61 4.93
CA SER A 16 -21.19 38.56 5.03
C SER A 16 -22.57 39.00 4.54
N ILE A 17 -22.99 40.24 4.79
CA ILE A 17 -24.28 40.79 4.34
C ILE A 17 -24.26 41.02 2.83
N LEU A 18 -23.13 41.48 2.28
CA LEU A 18 -22.96 41.62 0.83
C LEU A 18 -23.01 40.25 0.14
N GLN A 19 -22.37 39.23 0.71
CA GLN A 19 -22.42 37.86 0.20
C GLN A 19 -23.83 37.24 0.28
N THR A 20 -24.60 37.50 1.33
CA THR A 20 -25.98 36.98 1.42
C THR A 20 -26.91 37.68 0.44
N LEU A 21 -26.74 38.99 0.23
CA LEU A 21 -27.51 39.75 -0.79
C LEU A 21 -27.16 39.33 -2.22
N GLU A 22 -25.89 39.04 -2.51
CA GLU A 22 -25.48 38.47 -3.80
C GLU A 22 -26.11 37.09 -4.02
N LYS A 23 -26.08 36.20 -3.02
CA LYS A 23 -26.73 34.89 -3.08
C LYS A 23 -28.25 35.00 -3.27
N LEU A 24 -28.91 35.95 -2.60
CA LEU A 24 -30.33 36.22 -2.75
C LEU A 24 -30.68 36.71 -4.17
N LYS A 25 -29.89 37.66 -4.69
CA LYS A 25 -30.03 38.17 -6.06
C LYS A 25 -29.85 37.06 -7.09
N GLN A 26 -28.87 36.18 -6.87
CA GLN A 26 -28.58 35.04 -7.73
C GLN A 26 -29.69 33.97 -7.67
N ALA A 27 -30.32 33.79 -6.51
CA ALA A 27 -31.47 32.88 -6.34
C ALA A 27 -32.78 33.42 -6.97
N LEU A 28 -32.90 34.74 -7.14
CA LEU A 28 -34.05 35.40 -7.76
C LEU A 28 -33.92 35.55 -9.29
N GLU A 29 -32.83 35.09 -9.90
CA GLU A 29 -32.71 35.07 -11.35
C GLU A 29 -33.71 34.06 -11.96
N PRO A 30 -34.40 34.38 -13.06
CA PRO A 30 -35.42 33.52 -13.66
C PRO A 30 -34.90 32.14 -14.12
N ASN A 31 -33.57 31.97 -14.23
CA ASN A 31 -32.93 30.72 -14.62
C ASN A 31 -32.16 30.04 -13.46
N ALA A 32 -32.31 30.50 -12.21
CA ALA A 32 -31.55 30.01 -11.06
C ALA A 32 -31.80 28.51 -10.80
N GLU A 33 -33.05 28.05 -10.87
CA GLU A 33 -33.40 26.64 -10.69
C GLU A 33 -32.74 25.75 -11.75
N HIS A 34 -32.74 26.19 -13.01
CA HIS A 34 -32.10 25.45 -14.10
C HIS A 34 -30.59 25.33 -13.88
N LYS A 35 -29.93 26.42 -13.46
CA LYS A 35 -28.49 26.43 -13.13
C LYS A 35 -28.17 25.44 -12.00
N VAL A 36 -28.96 25.42 -10.94
CA VAL A 36 -28.77 24.49 -9.80
C VAL A 36 -28.93 23.03 -10.25
N VAL A 37 -29.91 22.72 -11.10
CA VAL A 37 -30.10 21.37 -11.65
C VAL A 37 -28.93 20.96 -12.54
N GLU A 38 -28.39 21.86 -13.36
CA GLU A 38 -27.21 21.58 -14.18
C GLU A 38 -25.95 21.36 -13.34
N GLU A 39 -25.70 22.19 -12.32
CA GLU A 39 -24.59 22.03 -11.39
C GLU A 39 -24.67 20.69 -10.64
N PHE A 40 -25.86 20.29 -10.20
CA PHE A 40 -26.08 18.99 -9.57
C PHE A 40 -25.80 17.83 -10.53
N ARG A 41 -26.29 17.92 -11.78
CA ARG A 41 -26.02 16.90 -12.82
C ARG A 41 -24.52 16.80 -13.14
N ALA A 42 -23.84 17.94 -13.27
CA ALA A 42 -22.40 17.99 -13.52
C ALA A 42 -21.59 17.39 -12.36
N SER A 43 -21.95 17.71 -11.12
CA SER A 43 -21.35 17.11 -9.91
C SER A 43 -21.54 15.59 -9.87
N ARG A 44 -22.75 15.10 -10.14
CA ARG A 44 -23.04 13.67 -10.21
C ARG A 44 -22.21 12.96 -11.29
N GLN A 45 -22.11 13.54 -12.48
CA GLN A 45 -21.30 12.99 -13.56
C GLN A 45 -19.80 12.97 -13.23
N ARG A 46 -19.29 14.03 -12.56
CA ARG A 46 -17.91 14.08 -12.06
C ARG A 46 -17.63 12.95 -11.07
N THR A 47 -18.53 12.73 -10.11
CA THR A 47 -18.42 11.66 -9.12
C THR A 47 -18.38 10.28 -9.78
N ILE A 48 -19.32 9.99 -10.69
CA ILE A 48 -19.38 8.71 -11.40
C ILE A 48 -18.11 8.49 -12.23
N SER A 49 -17.66 9.52 -12.95
CA SER A 49 -16.47 9.43 -13.79
C SER A 49 -15.19 9.24 -12.97
N SER A 50 -15.07 9.93 -11.85
CA SER A 50 -13.95 9.81 -10.91
C SER A 50 -13.89 8.41 -10.30
N LEU A 51 -15.03 7.91 -9.81
CA LEU A 51 -15.11 6.58 -9.23
C LEU A 51 -14.80 5.49 -10.26
N ARG A 52 -15.38 5.61 -11.47
CA ARG A 52 -15.09 4.69 -12.58
C ARG A 52 -13.61 4.67 -12.91
N TYR A 53 -12.97 5.84 -13.01
CA TYR A 53 -11.56 5.91 -13.36
C TYR A 53 -10.66 5.39 -12.24
N LEU A 54 -11.00 5.66 -10.98
CA LEU A 54 -10.30 5.10 -9.82
C LEU A 54 -10.37 3.57 -9.82
N LEU A 55 -11.53 3.00 -10.12
CA LEU A 55 -11.68 1.55 -10.28
C LEU A 55 -10.81 1.00 -11.42
N ILE A 56 -10.78 1.67 -12.58
CA ILE A 56 -9.92 1.28 -13.70
C ILE A 56 -8.45 1.32 -13.30
N LEU A 57 -8.03 2.37 -12.59
CA LEU A 57 -6.65 2.58 -12.15
C LEU A 57 -6.15 1.47 -11.22
N PHE A 58 -7.04 0.85 -10.44
CA PHE A 58 -6.70 -0.27 -9.57
C PHE A 58 -6.87 -1.63 -10.27
N ILE A 59 -7.99 -1.83 -10.95
CA ILE A 59 -8.37 -3.13 -11.54
C ILE A 59 -7.46 -3.49 -12.71
N VAL A 60 -7.13 -2.53 -13.59
CA VAL A 60 -6.34 -2.85 -14.79
C VAL A 60 -4.93 -3.33 -14.44
N PRO A 61 -4.13 -2.63 -13.62
CA PRO A 61 -2.81 -3.14 -13.22
C PRO A 61 -2.89 -4.48 -12.48
N PHE A 62 -3.89 -4.65 -11.61
CA PHE A 62 -4.12 -5.91 -10.92
C PHE A 62 -4.41 -7.08 -11.89
N LEU A 63 -5.29 -6.86 -12.88
CA LEU A 63 -5.60 -7.87 -13.89
C LEU A 63 -4.39 -8.15 -14.79
N VAL A 64 -3.67 -7.10 -15.22
CA VAL A 64 -2.45 -7.25 -16.01
C VAL A 64 -1.43 -8.11 -15.25
N ASN A 65 -1.18 -7.82 -13.98
CA ASN A 65 -0.28 -8.61 -13.14
C ASN A 65 -0.67 -10.10 -13.14
N ASN A 66 -1.90 -10.41 -12.71
CA ASN A 66 -2.34 -11.79 -12.49
C ASN A 66 -2.47 -12.59 -13.80
N LEU A 67 -3.02 -11.98 -14.85
CA LEU A 67 -3.22 -12.64 -16.14
C LEU A 67 -1.89 -12.89 -16.83
N PHE A 68 -1.02 -11.88 -16.95
CA PHE A 68 0.27 -12.07 -17.61
C PHE A 68 1.18 -13.00 -16.81
N LYS A 69 1.18 -12.89 -15.48
CA LYS A 69 1.92 -13.83 -14.62
C LYS A 69 1.55 -15.27 -14.95
N THR A 70 0.26 -15.59 -14.89
CA THR A 70 -0.25 -16.96 -14.99
C THR A 70 -0.17 -17.52 -16.41
N PHE A 71 -0.57 -16.74 -17.42
CA PHE A 71 -0.70 -17.25 -18.79
C PHE A 71 0.55 -17.09 -19.64
N VAL A 72 1.45 -16.16 -19.32
CA VAL A 72 2.60 -15.81 -20.17
C VAL A 72 3.91 -16.04 -19.43
N ILE A 73 4.12 -15.34 -18.31
CA ILE A 73 5.42 -15.26 -17.64
C ILE A 73 5.78 -16.59 -16.98
N GLN A 74 4.89 -17.18 -16.20
CA GLN A 74 5.16 -18.41 -15.45
C GLN A 74 5.44 -19.61 -16.39
N PRO A 75 4.68 -19.85 -17.48
CA PRO A 75 5.03 -20.90 -18.45
C PRO A 75 6.37 -20.67 -19.15
N LEU A 76 6.71 -19.41 -19.48
CA LEU A 76 7.99 -19.06 -20.09
C LEU A 76 9.15 -19.37 -19.13
N ILE A 77 9.07 -18.86 -17.90
CA ILE A 77 10.11 -19.09 -16.88
C ILE A 77 10.24 -20.58 -16.58
N TYR A 78 9.12 -21.31 -16.47
CA TYR A 78 9.15 -22.76 -16.27
C TYR A 78 9.92 -23.47 -17.39
N LYS A 79 9.68 -23.09 -18.65
CA LYS A 79 10.39 -23.68 -19.80
C LYS A 79 11.90 -23.40 -19.75
N PHE A 80 12.31 -22.18 -19.41
CA PHE A 80 13.73 -21.82 -19.28
C PHE A 80 14.39 -22.53 -18.08
N TRP A 81 13.72 -22.54 -16.93
CA TRP A 81 14.26 -23.11 -15.69
C TRP A 81 14.29 -24.64 -15.71
N SER A 82 13.42 -25.29 -16.50
CA SER A 82 13.42 -26.75 -16.62
C SER A 82 14.61 -27.32 -17.41
N GLN A 83 15.32 -26.47 -18.17
CA GLN A 83 16.49 -26.89 -18.96
C GLN A 83 17.76 -27.09 -18.10
N GLU A 84 17.80 -26.56 -16.87
CA GLU A 84 18.96 -26.68 -15.97
C GLU A 84 18.58 -27.39 -14.66
N PRO A 85 18.71 -28.72 -14.58
CA PRO A 85 18.36 -29.47 -13.37
C PRO A 85 19.25 -29.14 -12.15
N SER A 86 20.43 -28.56 -12.35
CA SER A 86 21.36 -28.16 -11.28
C SER A 86 20.95 -26.88 -10.53
N LYS A 87 20.10 -26.03 -11.11
CA LYS A 87 19.65 -24.77 -10.47
C LYS A 87 18.27 -24.96 -9.83
N THR A 88 18.19 -25.76 -8.78
CA THR A 88 16.90 -25.98 -8.07
C THR A 88 16.49 -24.76 -7.23
N PHE A 89 17.47 -24.05 -6.66
CA PHE A 89 17.24 -22.94 -5.73
C PHE A 89 17.62 -21.60 -6.36
N LEU A 90 16.83 -20.56 -6.12
CA LEU A 90 17.11 -19.20 -6.57
C LEU A 90 18.20 -18.52 -5.72
N ASN A 91 18.23 -18.81 -4.41
CA ASN A 91 19.17 -18.19 -3.47
C ASN A 91 19.58 -19.17 -2.34
N SER A 92 20.64 -18.81 -1.60
CA SER A 92 21.19 -19.63 -0.50
C SER A 92 20.22 -19.82 0.67
N SER A 93 19.35 -18.85 0.91
CA SER A 93 18.33 -18.94 1.97
C SER A 93 17.29 -20.02 1.66
N GLN A 94 16.85 -20.15 0.41
CA GLN A 94 15.97 -21.24 -0.03
C GLN A 94 16.65 -22.61 0.10
N GLU A 95 17.92 -22.71 -0.27
CA GLU A 95 18.70 -23.93 -0.11
C GLU A 95 18.83 -24.33 1.37
N GLU A 96 19.16 -23.38 2.25
CA GLU A 96 19.26 -23.62 3.69
C GLU A 96 17.93 -24.11 4.30
N ARG A 97 16.81 -23.49 3.90
CA ARG A 97 15.46 -23.92 4.34
C ARG A 97 15.15 -25.33 3.84
N ALA A 98 15.44 -25.64 2.58
CA ALA A 98 15.23 -26.97 2.01
C ALA A 98 16.08 -28.04 2.73
N LEU A 99 17.36 -27.77 2.98
CA LEU A 99 18.24 -28.66 3.72
C LEU A 99 17.79 -28.86 5.17
N THR A 100 17.29 -27.80 5.81
CA THR A 100 16.77 -27.85 7.18
C THR A 100 15.48 -28.68 7.26
N GLU A 101 14.56 -28.52 6.31
CA GLU A 101 13.35 -29.34 6.17
C GLU A 101 13.72 -30.82 5.96
N LEU A 102 14.65 -31.11 5.04
CA LEU A 102 15.10 -32.47 4.77
C LEU A 102 15.76 -33.12 6.00
N LYS A 103 16.67 -32.41 6.69
CA LYS A 103 17.30 -32.90 7.93
C LYS A 103 16.29 -33.13 9.05
N ARG A 104 15.21 -32.35 9.11
CA ARG A 104 14.14 -32.55 10.09
C ARG A 104 13.35 -33.82 9.76
N PHE A 105 13.02 -34.02 8.49
CA PHE A 105 12.35 -35.22 8.02
C PHE A 105 13.19 -36.49 8.26
N GLU A 106 14.46 -36.46 7.87
CA GLU A 106 15.39 -37.58 8.08
C GLU A 106 15.49 -37.97 9.56
N ARG A 107 15.66 -36.98 10.46
CA ARG A 107 15.69 -37.23 11.90
C ARG A 107 14.40 -37.86 12.41
N LYS A 108 13.25 -37.41 11.91
CA LYS A 108 11.94 -37.97 12.27
C LYS A 108 11.82 -39.43 11.84
N ILE A 109 12.14 -39.74 10.58
CA ILE A 109 12.04 -41.11 10.05
C ILE A 109 13.03 -42.06 10.75
N LYS A 110 14.27 -41.62 10.99
CA LYS A 110 15.25 -42.40 11.76
C LYS A 110 14.76 -42.70 13.17
N PHE A 111 14.16 -41.71 13.84
CA PHE A 111 13.59 -41.90 15.17
C PHE A 111 12.45 -42.92 15.18
N GLU A 112 11.51 -42.83 14.24
CA GLU A 112 10.41 -43.80 14.10
C GLU A 112 10.94 -45.23 13.88
N VAL A 113 11.97 -45.39 13.06
CA VAL A 113 12.61 -46.69 12.83
C VAL A 113 13.25 -47.27 14.10
N LEU A 114 13.93 -46.44 14.89
CA LEU A 114 14.55 -46.88 16.14
C LEU A 114 13.51 -47.38 17.16
N LEU A 115 12.27 -46.86 17.11
CA LEU A 115 11.18 -47.33 17.96
C LEU A 115 10.62 -48.71 17.53
N VAL A 116 10.67 -49.05 16.24
CA VAL A 116 10.01 -50.25 15.66
C VAL A 116 10.86 -51.53 15.72
N LYS A 117 12.14 -51.44 16.13
CA LYS A 117 13.06 -52.60 16.35
C LYS A 117 13.23 -53.56 15.14
N ALA A 118 13.33 -53.05 13.90
CA ALA A 118 13.65 -53.85 12.71
C ALA A 118 14.80 -53.23 11.88
N PRO A 119 16.08 -53.57 12.12
CA PRO A 119 17.23 -52.78 11.64
C PRO A 119 17.59 -52.95 10.15
N GLU A 120 17.43 -54.15 9.57
CA GLU A 120 18.02 -54.45 8.25
C GLU A 120 17.12 -54.07 7.06
N LEU A 121 15.79 -54.15 7.23
CA LEU A 121 14.82 -53.68 6.23
C LEU A 121 14.60 -52.16 6.31
N SER A 122 14.94 -51.53 7.43
CA SER A 122 14.64 -50.12 7.67
C SER A 122 15.64 -49.14 7.08
N SER A 123 16.93 -49.50 6.92
CA SER A 123 17.94 -48.60 6.33
C SER A 123 17.62 -48.24 4.88
N ASN A 124 17.31 -49.23 4.04
CA ASN A 124 16.91 -49.03 2.64
C ASN A 124 15.60 -48.24 2.54
N ILE A 125 14.63 -48.51 3.43
CA ILE A 125 13.35 -47.78 3.47
C ILE A 125 13.56 -46.31 3.89
N VAL A 126 14.46 -46.05 4.85
CA VAL A 126 14.83 -44.69 5.28
C VAL A 126 15.47 -43.93 4.13
N GLU A 127 16.43 -44.55 3.44
CA GLU A 127 17.11 -43.94 2.30
C GLU A 127 16.13 -43.60 1.18
N GLN A 128 15.22 -44.52 0.84
CA GLN A 128 14.20 -44.29 -0.17
C GLN A 128 13.25 -43.15 0.23
N LYS A 129 12.74 -43.15 1.47
CA LYS A 129 11.87 -42.07 1.95
C LYS A 129 12.56 -40.70 1.97
N VAL A 130 13.83 -40.64 2.36
CA VAL A 130 14.63 -39.40 2.35
C VAL A 130 14.84 -38.92 0.92
N LYS A 131 15.11 -39.83 -0.03
CA LYS A 131 15.23 -39.50 -1.44
C LYS A 131 13.93 -38.95 -2.02
N ASP A 132 12.80 -39.58 -1.72
CA ASP A 132 11.48 -39.13 -2.19
C ASP A 132 11.15 -37.74 -1.62
N GLU A 133 11.43 -37.51 -0.34
CA GLU A 133 11.26 -36.20 0.30
C GLU A 133 12.20 -35.14 -0.33
N ALA A 134 13.46 -35.48 -0.62
CA ALA A 134 14.39 -34.57 -1.28
C ALA A 134 13.89 -34.15 -2.67
N ILE A 135 13.28 -35.06 -3.43
CA ILE A 135 12.65 -34.77 -4.72
C ILE A 135 11.43 -33.88 -4.54
N ALA A 136 10.59 -34.13 -3.53
CA ALA A 136 9.43 -33.32 -3.22
C ALA A 136 9.82 -31.89 -2.84
N LEU A 137 10.81 -31.73 -1.96
CA LEU A 137 11.36 -30.43 -1.56
C LEU A 137 12.00 -29.70 -2.74
N SER A 138 12.80 -30.40 -3.56
CA SER A 138 13.36 -29.83 -4.80
C SER A 138 12.26 -29.26 -5.70
N ARG A 139 11.17 -30.01 -5.93
CA ARG A 139 10.04 -29.54 -6.74
C ARG A 139 9.32 -28.34 -6.12
N LYS A 140 9.11 -28.35 -4.80
CA LYS A 140 8.50 -27.25 -4.04
C LYS A 140 9.30 -25.96 -4.19
N TYR A 141 10.60 -26.00 -3.89
CA TYR A 141 11.48 -24.84 -3.95
C TYR A 141 11.77 -24.36 -5.38
N LYS A 142 11.80 -25.28 -6.36
CA LYS A 142 11.84 -24.93 -7.79
C LYS A 142 10.59 -24.14 -8.20
N THR A 143 9.41 -24.55 -7.76
CA THR A 143 8.15 -23.83 -8.04
C THR A 143 8.17 -22.46 -7.37
N GLU A 144 8.61 -22.37 -6.12
CA GLU A 144 8.78 -21.09 -5.41
C GLU A 144 9.75 -20.14 -6.13
N SER A 145 10.86 -20.66 -6.66
CA SER A 145 11.83 -19.89 -7.45
C SER A 145 11.23 -19.34 -8.74
N ILE A 146 10.48 -20.18 -9.47
CA ILE A 146 9.79 -19.79 -10.70
C ILE A 146 8.73 -18.72 -10.40
N ASP A 147 7.96 -18.89 -9.33
CA ASP A 147 6.93 -17.95 -8.91
C ASP A 147 7.52 -16.60 -8.51
N ALA A 148 8.62 -16.59 -7.75
CA ALA A 148 9.33 -15.38 -7.36
C ALA A 148 9.89 -14.62 -8.58
N ALA A 149 10.49 -15.33 -9.53
CA ALA A 149 10.93 -14.71 -10.77
C ALA A 149 9.74 -14.17 -11.58
N ALA A 150 8.62 -14.93 -11.65
CA ALA A 150 7.43 -14.51 -12.36
C ALA A 150 6.78 -13.26 -11.74
N ASN A 151 6.78 -13.16 -10.41
CA ASN A 151 6.32 -11.99 -9.66
C ASN A 151 7.06 -10.72 -10.10
N VAL A 152 8.39 -10.76 -10.16
CA VAL A 152 9.20 -9.58 -10.54
C VAL A 152 8.76 -9.03 -11.91
N PHE A 153 8.65 -9.90 -12.91
CA PHE A 153 8.23 -9.47 -14.25
C PHE A 153 6.76 -9.01 -14.29
N ALA A 154 5.88 -9.68 -13.56
CA ALA A 154 4.47 -9.32 -13.47
C ALA A 154 4.27 -7.96 -12.79
N ASP A 155 5.04 -7.66 -11.76
CA ASP A 155 5.01 -6.40 -11.03
C ASP A 155 5.54 -5.25 -11.88
N ILE A 156 6.61 -5.48 -12.64
CA ILE A 156 7.11 -4.49 -13.63
C ILE A 156 6.03 -4.19 -14.66
N LEU A 157 5.36 -5.22 -15.20
CA LEU A 157 4.31 -5.02 -16.19
C LEU A 157 3.08 -4.31 -15.61
N SER A 158 2.70 -4.66 -14.39
CA SER A 158 1.65 -3.98 -13.63
C SER A 158 1.99 -2.50 -13.44
N LEU A 159 3.21 -2.19 -13.00
CA LEU A 159 3.70 -0.83 -12.82
C LEU A 159 3.68 -0.05 -14.14
N LEU A 160 4.13 -0.65 -15.23
CA LEU A 160 4.06 -0.04 -16.56
C LEU A 160 2.62 0.26 -16.97
N SER A 161 1.70 -0.68 -16.76
CA SER A 161 0.28 -0.47 -17.07
C SER A 161 -0.33 0.67 -16.24
N PHE A 162 0.03 0.78 -14.95
CA PHE A 162 -0.38 1.87 -14.08
C PHE A 162 0.17 3.21 -14.58
N ILE A 163 1.46 3.28 -14.91
CA ILE A 163 2.10 4.49 -15.45
C ILE A 163 1.43 4.91 -16.77
N ILE A 164 1.16 3.96 -17.67
CA ILE A 164 0.45 4.21 -18.93
C ILE A 164 -0.92 4.83 -18.63
N LEU A 165 -1.71 4.24 -17.74
CA LEU A 165 -3.00 4.81 -17.35
C LEU A 165 -2.84 6.22 -16.77
N CYS A 166 -1.86 6.46 -15.91
CA CYS A 166 -1.63 7.80 -15.37
C CYS A 166 -1.31 8.82 -16.47
N VAL A 167 -0.40 8.50 -17.39
CA VAL A 167 0.05 9.42 -18.45
C VAL A 167 -1.05 9.69 -19.46
N PHE A 168 -1.79 8.68 -19.91
CA PHE A 168 -2.88 8.87 -20.89
C PHE A 168 -4.16 9.42 -20.24
N GLY A 169 -4.35 9.21 -18.94
CA GLY A 169 -5.54 9.60 -18.20
C GLY A 169 -5.47 10.94 -17.47
N ASN A 170 -4.62 11.88 -17.91
CA ASN A 170 -4.40 13.15 -17.23
C ASN A 170 -5.70 13.95 -16.94
N GLN A 171 -6.67 13.92 -17.86
CA GLN A 171 -7.97 14.59 -17.66
C GLN A 171 -8.79 13.93 -16.56
N GLN A 172 -8.83 12.59 -16.53
CA GLN A 172 -9.55 11.83 -15.52
C GLN A 172 -8.86 11.93 -14.16
N LEU A 173 -7.53 11.96 -14.11
CA LEU A 173 -6.76 12.23 -12.89
C LEU A 173 -7.07 13.62 -12.33
N THR A 174 -7.17 14.64 -13.18
CA THR A 174 -7.59 15.99 -12.76
C THR A 174 -9.01 15.97 -12.20
N THR A 175 -9.90 15.18 -12.82
CA THR A 175 -11.28 15.00 -12.35
C THR A 175 -11.33 14.32 -10.98
N ILE A 176 -10.52 13.28 -10.75
CA ILE A 176 -10.36 12.64 -9.44
C ILE A 176 -9.82 13.66 -8.43
N GLN A 177 -8.80 14.43 -8.78
CA GLN A 177 -8.24 15.44 -7.88
C GLN A 177 -9.30 16.45 -7.44
N LEU A 178 -10.10 16.98 -8.38
CA LEU A 178 -11.20 17.88 -8.07
C LEU A 178 -12.25 17.20 -7.17
N PHE A 179 -12.64 15.97 -7.50
CA PHE A 179 -13.57 15.19 -6.68
C PHE A 179 -13.04 14.96 -5.25
N SER A 180 -11.78 14.55 -5.09
CA SER A 180 -11.14 14.38 -3.78
C SER A 180 -11.07 15.70 -3.01
N THR A 181 -10.82 16.80 -3.72
CA THR A 181 -10.80 18.14 -3.14
C THR A 181 -12.21 18.54 -2.64
N ASP A 182 -13.24 18.32 -3.45
CA ASP A 182 -14.64 18.55 -3.10
C ASP A 182 -15.05 17.70 -1.87
N LEU A 183 -14.62 16.43 -1.80
CA LEU A 183 -14.83 15.56 -0.63
C LEU A 183 -14.16 16.12 0.63
N ILE A 184 -12.87 16.47 0.56
CA ILE A 184 -12.10 16.94 1.72
C ILE A 184 -12.65 18.27 2.22
N TYR A 185 -12.94 19.22 1.34
CA TYR A 185 -13.50 20.52 1.76
C TYR A 185 -14.95 20.42 2.21
N GLY A 186 -15.70 19.43 1.74
CA GLY A 186 -17.05 19.13 2.22
C GLY A 186 -17.12 18.58 3.65
N LEU A 187 -15.99 18.12 4.20
CA LEU A 187 -15.92 17.65 5.60
C LEU A 187 -15.86 18.83 6.59
N SER A 188 -16.43 18.62 7.78
CA SER A 188 -16.21 19.54 8.91
C SER A 188 -14.73 19.52 9.34
N ASP A 189 -14.26 20.60 9.93
CA ASP A 189 -12.88 20.70 10.42
C ASP A 189 -12.55 19.64 11.48
N SER A 190 -13.53 19.28 12.32
CA SER A 190 -13.42 18.17 13.26
C SER A 190 -13.27 16.80 12.57
N ALA A 191 -14.01 16.55 11.48
CA ALA A 191 -13.91 15.30 10.72
C ALA A 191 -12.56 15.19 10.00
N LYS A 192 -12.06 16.30 9.42
CA LYS A 192 -10.72 16.34 8.82
C LYS A 192 -9.64 15.97 9.85
N ALA A 193 -9.69 16.58 11.03
CA ALA A 193 -8.76 16.29 12.13
C ALA A 193 -8.86 14.82 12.58
N PHE A 194 -10.08 14.29 12.72
CA PHE A 194 -10.32 12.89 13.07
C PHE A 194 -9.71 11.93 12.04
N PHE A 195 -9.95 12.14 10.73
CA PHE A 195 -9.37 11.28 9.69
C PHE A 195 -7.84 11.33 9.67
N ILE A 196 -7.24 12.49 9.91
CA ILE A 196 -5.78 12.63 10.01
C ILE A 196 -5.26 11.80 11.18
N ILE A 197 -5.84 11.94 12.38
CA ILE A 197 -5.43 11.20 13.58
C ILE A 197 -5.60 9.69 13.37
N LEU A 198 -6.78 9.27 12.90
CA LEU A 198 -7.10 7.86 12.64
C LEU A 198 -6.12 7.24 11.63
N ALA A 199 -5.85 7.92 10.52
CA ALA A 199 -4.93 7.43 9.50
C ALA A 199 -3.53 7.25 10.10
N THR A 200 -3.05 8.20 10.89
CA THR A 200 -1.74 8.07 11.51
C THR A 200 -1.70 6.99 12.57
N ASP A 201 -2.74 6.81 13.38
CA ASP A 201 -2.75 5.73 14.37
C ASP A 201 -2.70 4.34 13.71
N ILE A 202 -3.39 4.15 12.58
CA ILE A 202 -3.40 2.88 11.82
C ILE A 202 -2.06 2.61 11.11
N PHE A 203 -1.51 3.59 10.39
CA PHE A 203 -0.33 3.37 9.55
C PHE A 203 0.99 3.51 10.29
N VAL A 204 0.97 4.19 11.43
CA VAL A 204 2.17 4.65 12.13
C VAL A 204 2.23 4.09 13.56
N GLY A 205 1.10 3.60 14.09
CA GLY A 205 1.04 2.90 15.37
C GLY A 205 1.81 1.57 15.33
N TYR A 206 2.81 1.44 16.21
CA TYR A 206 3.69 0.26 16.35
C TYR A 206 3.03 -0.91 17.06
N HIS A 207 1.83 -1.31 16.64
CA HIS A 207 1.09 -2.28 17.42
C HIS A 207 1.55 -3.73 17.23
N SER A 208 2.47 -4.01 16.30
CA SER A 208 3.33 -5.20 16.42
C SER A 208 4.61 -5.11 15.57
N THR A 209 5.75 -5.34 16.20
CA THR A 209 7.01 -5.70 15.52
C THR A 209 6.80 -6.88 14.57
N TYR A 210 5.93 -7.81 14.99
CA TYR A 210 5.53 -8.98 14.22
C TYR A 210 4.83 -8.65 12.89
N GLY A 211 4.01 -7.58 12.83
CA GLY A 211 3.36 -7.15 11.60
C GLY A 211 4.37 -6.72 10.53
N TRP A 212 5.40 -5.99 10.94
CA TRP A 212 6.50 -5.61 10.05
C TRP A 212 7.36 -6.79 9.63
N GLU A 213 7.61 -7.75 10.53
CA GLU A 213 8.29 -9.00 10.21
C GLU A 213 7.57 -9.76 9.10
N ILE A 214 6.26 -10.00 9.25
CA ILE A 214 5.46 -10.69 8.23
C ILE A 214 5.49 -9.93 6.89
N ILE A 215 5.36 -8.61 6.90
CA ILE A 215 5.38 -7.80 5.66
C ILE A 215 6.73 -7.98 4.96
N LEU A 216 7.84 -7.88 5.68
CA LEU A 216 9.19 -7.98 5.12
C LEU A 216 9.53 -9.39 4.64
N GLU A 217 9.18 -10.42 5.42
CA GLU A 217 9.36 -11.81 5.03
C GLU A 217 8.55 -12.14 3.77
N ASN A 218 7.28 -11.75 3.74
CA ASN A 218 6.42 -11.99 2.58
C ASN A 218 6.88 -11.21 1.35
N THR A 219 7.35 -9.97 1.52
CA THR A 219 7.92 -9.16 0.43
C THR A 219 9.21 -9.78 -0.10
N SER A 220 10.10 -10.23 0.79
CA SER A 220 11.35 -10.90 0.42
C SER A 220 11.07 -12.18 -0.35
N LYS A 221 10.12 -12.99 0.13
CA LYS A 221 9.67 -14.21 -0.54
C LYS A 221 9.04 -13.93 -1.90
N HIS A 222 8.19 -12.90 -2.00
CA HIS A 222 7.54 -12.49 -3.24
C HIS A 222 8.55 -12.15 -4.34
N PHE A 223 9.64 -11.46 -3.99
CA PHE A 223 10.73 -11.12 -4.92
C PHE A 223 11.84 -12.17 -5.01
N GLY A 224 11.78 -13.24 -4.22
CA GLY A 224 12.82 -14.28 -4.18
C GLY A 224 14.15 -13.78 -3.60
N LEU A 225 14.12 -12.75 -2.75
CA LEU A 225 15.29 -12.22 -2.06
C LEU A 225 15.68 -13.15 -0.90
N PRO A 226 16.99 -13.26 -0.59
CA PRO A 226 17.44 -14.05 0.55
C PRO A 226 16.96 -13.41 1.86
N GLU A 227 16.37 -14.22 2.74
CA GLU A 227 15.94 -13.76 4.06
C GLU A 227 17.17 -13.40 4.91
N ASN A 228 17.31 -12.12 5.26
CA ASN A 228 18.35 -11.65 6.16
C ASN A 228 17.71 -11.15 7.46
N LYS A 229 17.72 -12.01 8.48
CA LYS A 229 17.12 -11.71 9.79
C LYS A 229 17.72 -10.45 10.42
N SER A 230 19.02 -10.19 10.23
CA SER A 230 19.67 -8.98 10.74
C SER A 230 19.15 -7.72 10.07
N LEU A 231 18.95 -7.74 8.75
CA LEU A 231 18.36 -6.60 8.03
C LEU A 231 16.89 -6.38 8.43
N ILE A 232 16.12 -7.46 8.59
CA ILE A 232 14.72 -7.40 9.04
C ILE A 232 14.64 -6.80 10.45
N SER A 233 15.45 -7.29 11.39
CA SER A 233 15.50 -6.75 12.76
C SER A 233 15.94 -5.28 12.78
N LEU A 234 16.94 -4.90 11.98
CA LEU A 234 17.40 -3.52 11.88
C LEU A 234 16.31 -2.60 11.32
N PHE A 235 15.59 -3.04 10.29
CA PHE A 235 14.47 -2.30 9.72
C PHE A 235 13.37 -2.08 10.76
N ILE A 236 12.94 -3.14 11.45
CA ILE A 236 11.88 -3.10 12.47
C ILE A 236 12.26 -2.16 13.62
N ALA A 237 13.54 -2.08 13.98
CA ALA A 237 14.03 -1.20 15.04
C ALA A 237 14.07 0.29 14.64
N ILE A 238 14.35 0.62 13.38
CA ILE A 238 14.67 2.00 12.96
C ILE A 238 13.54 2.64 12.16
N VAL A 239 12.99 1.94 11.16
CA VAL A 239 12.07 2.56 10.20
C VAL A 239 10.73 2.88 10.89
N PRO A 240 10.13 1.92 11.62
CA PRO A 240 9.26 2.10 12.76
C PRO A 240 8.80 3.51 13.11
N VAL A 241 9.41 4.13 14.11
CA VAL A 241 10.78 4.44 14.41
C VAL A 241 10.80 5.92 14.09
N VAL A 242 11.60 6.15 13.08
CA VAL A 242 11.67 7.40 12.37
C VAL A 242 10.31 7.79 11.76
N MET A 243 9.56 6.85 11.16
CA MET A 243 8.29 7.17 10.50
C MET A 243 7.26 7.75 11.48
N ASP A 244 7.11 7.16 12.67
CA ASP A 244 6.25 7.70 13.72
C ASP A 244 6.61 9.10 14.18
N THR A 245 7.89 9.33 14.39
CA THR A 245 8.36 10.65 14.82
C THR A 245 8.08 11.70 13.74
N ILE A 246 8.34 11.37 12.46
CA ILE A 246 8.10 12.26 11.33
C ILE A 246 6.60 12.56 11.18
N PHE A 247 5.74 11.54 11.20
CA PHE A 247 4.30 11.72 11.03
C PHE A 247 3.68 12.51 12.18
N LYS A 248 4.01 12.19 13.44
CA LYS A 248 3.53 12.96 14.60
C LYS A 248 3.98 14.42 14.53
N TYR A 249 5.25 14.66 14.19
CA TYR A 249 5.76 16.02 14.01
C TYR A 249 5.03 16.76 12.89
N TRP A 250 4.81 16.12 11.75
CA TRP A 250 4.14 16.72 10.60
C TRP A 250 2.67 17.05 10.91
N ILE A 251 1.94 16.16 11.59
CA ILE A 251 0.57 16.42 12.05
C ILE A 251 0.54 17.58 13.02
N PHE A 252 1.39 17.56 14.06
CA PHE A 252 1.44 18.61 15.06
C PHE A 252 1.67 19.97 14.40
N ARG A 253 2.60 20.04 13.45
CA ARG A 253 2.88 21.26 12.68
C ARG A 253 1.71 21.66 11.77
N TYR A 254 1.06 20.70 11.12
CA TYR A 254 -0.06 20.96 10.21
C TYR A 254 -1.31 21.44 10.94
N VAL A 255 -1.67 20.79 12.04
CA VAL A 255 -2.80 21.13 12.90
C VAL A 255 -2.59 22.50 13.55
N ASN A 256 -1.41 22.77 14.11
CA ASN A 256 -1.11 24.07 14.73
C ASN A 256 -1.09 25.23 13.73
N ARG A 257 -0.76 24.97 12.46
CA ARG A 257 -0.79 26.00 11.40
C ARG A 257 -2.21 26.25 10.87
N SER A 258 -3.08 25.24 10.89
CA SER A 258 -4.41 25.29 10.29
C SER A 258 -5.52 25.66 11.28
N PHE A 259 -5.29 25.50 12.60
CA PHE A 259 -6.26 25.80 13.66
C PHE A 259 -5.67 26.72 14.75
N PRO A 260 -5.57 28.05 14.51
CA PRO A 260 -4.99 29.01 15.46
C PRO A 260 -5.73 29.05 16.81
N SER A 261 -7.02 28.69 16.83
CA SER A 261 -7.87 28.70 18.03
C SER A 261 -7.49 27.62 19.04
N ALA A 262 -7.00 26.45 18.61
CA ALA A 262 -6.57 25.38 19.51
C ALA A 262 -5.25 25.72 20.24
N VAL A 263 -4.35 26.45 19.57
CA VAL A 263 -3.10 26.96 20.16
C VAL A 263 -3.39 28.04 21.21
N ALA A 264 -4.40 28.90 20.98
CA ALA A 264 -4.83 29.90 21.95
C ALA A 264 -5.41 29.25 23.22
N THR A 265 -6.19 28.18 23.10
CA THR A 265 -6.73 27.44 24.25
C THR A 265 -5.63 26.75 25.07
N TYR A 266 -4.60 26.18 24.41
CA TYR A 266 -3.46 25.57 25.10
C TYR A 266 -2.64 26.61 25.88
N HIS A 267 -2.39 27.79 25.30
CA HIS A 267 -1.72 28.89 26.00
C HIS A 267 -2.55 29.39 27.20
N SER A 268 -3.87 29.49 27.10
CA SER A 268 -4.73 29.90 28.21
C SER A 268 -4.90 28.87 29.34
N MET A 269 -4.50 27.61 29.10
CA MET A 269 -4.53 26.54 30.12
C MET A 269 -3.16 26.35 30.80
N ASN A 270 -2.11 26.97 30.28
CA ASN A 270 -0.73 26.85 30.75
C ASN A 270 -0.17 28.18 31.31
N GLU A 271 -0.99 29.23 31.35
CA GLU A 271 -0.87 30.41 32.22
C GLU A 271 -1.83 30.25 33.41
#